data_AF-A0A929J1D6-F1
#
_entry.id   AF-A0A929J1D6-F1
#
_cell.length_a   1.000
_cell.length_b   1.000
_cell.length_c   1.000
_cell.angle_alpha   90.00
_cell.angle_beta   90.00
_cell.angle_gamma   90.00
#
_symmetry.space_group_name_H-M   'P 1'
#
loop_
_entity.id
_entity.type
_entity.pdbx_description
1 polymer ?
#
loop_
_entity_poly.entity_id
_entity_poly.type
_entity_poly.pdbx_seq_one_letter_code
_entity_poly.pdbx_strand_id
1 'polypeptide(L)'
;MKSITCIMANKSSLLHHLSQHCQLLKSINKNLKKSLPPPLSQHCHIANWREKTLIVHTDSSLWATRLRYMTPFLIAKWQKELSMPTINKIIVQVRPTLLKNQ
;
A
#
# COMPACT_ATOMS: atom_id res chain seq x y z
N MET A 1 -36.11 -8.59 -5.78
CA MET A 1 -35.06 -8.83 -4.77
C MET A 1 -34.00 -9.77 -5.37
N LYS A 2 -32.96 -9.25 -6.03
CA LYS A 2 -31.86 -10.06 -6.59
C LYS A 2 -30.74 -10.13 -5.55
N SER A 3 -30.90 -10.99 -4.56
CA SER A 3 -30.01 -11.07 -3.40
C SER A 3 -29.04 -12.25 -3.54
N ILE A 4 -27.74 -11.95 -3.41
CA ILE A 4 -26.63 -12.85 -3.01
C ILE A 4 -26.17 -13.90 -4.03
N THR A 5 -27.02 -14.46 -4.89
CA THR A 5 -26.62 -15.53 -5.84
C THR A 5 -25.58 -15.10 -6.88
N CYS A 6 -25.53 -13.82 -7.26
CA CYS A 6 -24.54 -13.29 -8.21
C CYS A 6 -23.10 -13.32 -7.67
N ILE A 7 -22.92 -13.35 -6.34
CA ILE A 7 -21.60 -13.39 -5.70
C ILE A 7 -20.97 -14.79 -5.86
N MET A 8 -21.78 -15.85 -5.87
CA MET A 8 -21.29 -17.23 -5.97
C MET A 8 -20.93 -17.66 -7.39
N ALA A 9 -21.65 -17.17 -8.41
CA ALA A 9 -21.37 -17.49 -9.81
C ALA A 9 -20.05 -16.88 -10.33
N ASN A 10 -19.53 -15.84 -9.65
CA ASN A 10 -18.36 -15.08 -10.09
C ASN A 10 -17.07 -15.38 -9.29
N LYS A 11 -17.06 -16.46 -8.50
CA LYS A 11 -15.94 -16.80 -7.59
C LYS A 11 -14.60 -16.93 -8.29
N SER A 12 -14.56 -17.54 -9.48
CA SER A 12 -13.29 -17.76 -10.21
C SER A 12 -12.67 -16.43 -10.67
N SER A 13 -13.46 -15.53 -11.24
CA SER A 13 -12.94 -14.23 -11.70
C SER A 13 -12.64 -13.29 -10.54
N LEU A 14 -13.47 -13.27 -9.49
CA LEU A 14 -13.28 -12.41 -8.31
C LEU A 14 -12.02 -12.80 -7.54
N LEU A 15 -11.81 -14.11 -7.32
CA LEU A 15 -10.59 -14.60 -6.67
C LEU A 15 -9.36 -14.34 -7.54
N HIS A 16 -9.49 -14.44 -8.86
CA HIS A 16 -8.41 -14.09 -9.78
C HIS A 16 -8.05 -12.61 -9.69
N HIS A 17 -9.03 -11.71 -9.72
CA HIS A 17 -8.83 -10.27 -9.54
C HIS A 17 -8.21 -9.93 -8.19
N LEU A 18 -8.66 -10.56 -7.10
CA LEU A 18 -8.09 -10.36 -5.77
C LEU A 18 -6.63 -10.83 -5.72
N SER A 19 -6.34 -11.99 -6.31
CA SER A 19 -4.97 -12.53 -6.39
C SER A 19 -4.04 -11.61 -7.17
N GLN A 20 -4.48 -11.12 -8.33
CA GLN A 20 -3.75 -10.12 -9.13
C GLN A 20 -3.49 -8.84 -8.33
N HIS A 21 -4.50 -8.36 -7.61
CA HIS A 21 -4.35 -7.17 -6.76
C HIS A 21 -3.34 -7.39 -5.62
N CYS A 22 -3.38 -8.56 -4.97
CA CYS A 22 -2.38 -8.93 -3.96
C CYS A 22 -0.97 -9.01 -4.56
N GLN A 23 -0.80 -9.57 -5.76
CA GLN A 23 0.50 -9.60 -6.45
C GLN A 23 1.01 -8.19 -6.75
N LEU A 24 0.13 -7.31 -7.23
CA LEU A 24 0.46 -5.92 -7.48
C LEU A 24 0.92 -5.21 -6.20
N LEU A 25 0.16 -5.33 -5.11
CA LEU A 25 0.54 -4.76 -3.82
C LEU A 25 1.89 -5.30 -3.32
N LYS A 26 2.17 -6.59 -3.52
CA LYS A 26 3.47 -7.20 -3.17
C LYS A 26 4.62 -6.58 -3.98
N SER A 27 4.44 -6.37 -5.28
CA SER A 27 5.44 -5.73 -6.14
C SER A 27 5.72 -4.29 -5.70
N ILE A 28 4.68 -3.50 -5.46
CA ILE A 28 4.83 -2.12 -4.96
C ILE A 28 5.57 -2.13 -3.60
N ASN A 29 5.26 -3.09 -2.71
CA ASN A 29 5.89 -3.20 -1.39
C ASN A 29 7.38 -3.50 -1.51
N LYS A 30 7.78 -4.38 -2.43
CA LYS A 30 9.19 -4.66 -2.71
C LYS A 30 9.92 -3.41 -3.20
N ASN A 31 9.33 -2.63 -4.11
CA ASN A 31 9.91 -1.39 -4.60
C ASN A 31 10.01 -0.31 -3.52
N LEU A 32 9.00 -0.23 -2.65
CA LEU A 32 9.02 0.66 -1.48
C LEU A 32 10.16 0.32 -0.53
N LYS A 33 10.34 -0.97 -0.18
CA LYS A 33 11.45 -1.42 0.68
C LYS A 33 12.82 -1.16 0.07
N LYS A 34 12.97 -1.28 -1.26
CA LYS A 34 14.22 -0.93 -1.97
C LYS A 34 14.48 0.58 -2.03
N SER A 35 13.43 1.40 -2.01
CA SER A 35 13.55 2.85 -2.13
C SER A 35 13.80 3.54 -0.79
N LEU A 36 13.49 2.88 0.33
CA LEU A 36 13.63 3.42 1.67
C LEU A 36 14.89 2.86 2.37
N PRO A 37 15.68 3.71 3.05
CA PRO A 37 16.80 3.23 3.84
C PRO A 37 16.31 2.50 5.11
N PRO A 38 17.04 1.49 5.62
CA PRO A 38 16.86 1.01 6.98
C PRO A 38 17.14 2.15 7.97
N PRO A 39 16.37 2.30 9.07
CA PRO A 39 15.29 1.45 9.58
C PRO A 39 13.88 1.77 9.03
N LEU A 40 13.73 2.81 8.20
CA LEU A 40 12.41 3.26 7.71
C LEU A 40 11.69 2.17 6.90
N SER A 41 12.41 1.35 6.14
CA SER A 41 11.86 0.21 5.38
C SER A 41 11.26 -0.90 6.26
N GLN A 42 11.64 -0.98 7.54
CA GLN A 42 11.12 -1.95 8.49
C GLN A 42 9.83 -1.48 9.14
N HIS A 43 9.70 -0.16 9.36
CA HIS A 43 8.55 0.48 10.01
C HIS A 43 7.49 1.01 9.05
N CYS A 44 7.62 0.72 7.75
CA CYS A 44 6.68 1.15 6.72
C CYS A 44 6.10 -0.05 5.97
N HIS A 45 4.78 -0.11 5.87
CA HIS A 45 4.07 -1.17 5.16
C HIS A 45 2.98 -0.58 4.28
N ILE A 46 2.84 -1.09 3.05
CA ILE A 46 1.74 -0.69 2.19
C ILE A 46 0.45 -1.27 2.73
N ALA A 47 -0.54 -0.40 2.94
CA ALA A 47 -1.87 -0.78 3.36
C ALA A 47 -2.81 -0.97 2.16
N ASN A 48 -2.74 -0.07 1.19
CA ASN A 48 -3.60 -0.10 0.03
C ASN A 48 -3.01 0.68 -1.14
N TRP A 49 -3.46 0.37 -2.35
CA TRP A 49 -3.26 1.18 -3.55
C TRP A 49 -4.56 1.27 -4.32
N ARG A 50 -5.09 2.48 -4.46
CA ARG A 50 -6.36 2.78 -5.14
C ARG A 50 -6.28 4.14 -5.80
N GLU A 51 -6.82 4.29 -7.01
CA GLU A 51 -6.96 5.60 -7.68
C GLU A 51 -5.64 6.40 -7.71
N LYS A 52 -4.53 5.73 -8.02
CA LYS A 52 -3.17 6.32 -8.05
C LYS A 52 -2.70 6.89 -6.69
N THR A 53 -3.39 6.54 -5.61
CA THR A 53 -3.07 6.91 -4.24
C THR A 53 -2.56 5.68 -3.51
N LEU A 54 -1.32 5.78 -3.00
CA LEU A 54 -0.70 4.75 -2.17
C LEU A 54 -0.94 5.08 -0.70
N ILE A 55 -1.52 4.16 0.06
CA ILE A 55 -1.66 4.29 1.50
C ILE A 55 -0.55 3.48 2.16
N VAL A 56 0.28 4.16 2.94
CA VAL A 56 1.37 3.55 3.70
C VAL A 56 1.10 3.71 5.18
N HIS A 57 1.14 2.58 5.87
CA HIS A 57 1.05 2.51 7.31
C HIS A 57 2.44 2.50 7.94
N THR A 58 2.54 3.17 9.08
CA THR A 58 3.75 3.24 9.89
C THR A 58 3.46 2.91 11.34
N ASP A 59 4.48 2.44 12.05
CA ASP A 59 4.36 2.01 13.45
C ASP A 59 4.28 3.16 14.44
N SER A 60 4.77 4.36 14.07
CA SER A 60 4.76 5.53 14.95
C SER A 60 4.71 6.84 14.17
N SER A 61 4.36 7.92 14.88
CA SER A 61 4.35 9.29 14.34
C SER A 61 5.71 9.77 13.85
N LEU A 62 6.81 9.30 14.45
CA LEU A 62 8.18 9.59 14.01
C LEU A 62 8.42 9.05 12.60
N TRP A 63 8.08 7.79 12.35
CA TRP A 63 8.23 7.15 11.04
C TRP A 63 7.27 7.75 10.02
N ALA A 64 6.04 8.07 10.43
CA ALA A 64 5.09 8.75 9.58
C ALA A 64 5.64 10.10 9.08
N THR A 65 6.22 10.88 9.98
CA THR A 65 6.78 12.20 9.67
C THR A 65 7.96 12.08 8.70
N ARG A 66 8.91 11.18 8.99
CA ARG A 66 10.05 10.91 8.08
C ARG A 66 9.59 10.48 6.69
N LEU A 67 8.61 9.58 6.60
CA LEU A 67 8.09 9.12 5.31
C LEU A 67 7.38 10.24 4.54
N ARG A 68 6.64 11.13 5.23
CA ARG A 68 6.02 12.31 4.60
C ARG A 68 7.06 13.24 3.98
N TYR A 69 8.18 13.48 4.66
CA TYR A 69 9.28 14.27 4.09
C TYR A 69 9.89 13.62 2.84
N MET A 70 9.98 12.29 2.81
CA MET A 70 10.51 11.56 1.64
C MET A 70 9.50 11.38 0.50
N THR A 71 8.21 11.56 0.77
CA THR A 71 7.11 11.34 -0.18
C THR A 71 7.31 12.03 -1.54
N PRO A 72 7.63 13.34 -1.63
CA PRO A 72 7.81 13.99 -2.93
C PRO A 72 8.94 13.36 -3.75
N PHE A 73 10.05 12.99 -3.10
CA PHE A 73 11.16 12.30 -3.75
C PHE A 73 10.76 10.90 -4.24
N LEU A 74 10.02 10.14 -3.44
CA LEU A 74 9.54 8.80 -3.82
C LEU A 74 8.59 8.86 -5.01
N ILE A 75 7.66 9.82 -5.03
CA ILE A 75 6.74 10.03 -6.16
C ILE A 75 7.54 10.34 -7.42
N ALA A 76 8.47 11.30 -7.36
CA ALA A 76 9.29 11.68 -8.51
C ALA A 76 10.17 10.50 -9.01
N LYS A 77 10.68 9.67 -8.10
CA LYS A 77 11.47 8.47 -8.44
C LYS A 77 10.61 7.41 -9.12
N TRP A 78 9.45 7.07 -8.56
CA TRP A 78 8.58 6.03 -9.14
C TRP A 78 7.88 6.46 -10.42
N GLN A 79 7.64 7.75 -10.62
CA GLN A 79 7.13 8.27 -11.89
C GLN A 79 8.11 8.05 -13.06
N LYS A 80 9.42 7.96 -12.78
CA LYS A 80 10.45 7.65 -13.79
C LYS A 80 10.60 6.16 -14.05
N GLU A 81 10.03 5.30 -13.20
CA GLU A 81 10.19 3.86 -13.28
C GLU A 81 9.01 3.24 -14.07
N LEU A 82 9.26 2.80 -15.31
CA LEU A 82 8.23 2.28 -16.21
C LEU A 82 7.51 1.03 -15.67
N SER A 83 8.19 0.25 -14.82
CA SER A 83 7.66 -0.97 -14.21
C SER A 83 6.70 -0.72 -13.04
N MET A 84 6.54 0.54 -12.60
CA MET A 84 5.68 0.91 -11.48
C MET A 84 4.35 1.47 -11.95
N PRO A 85 3.24 1.16 -11.25
CA PRO A 85 1.97 1.82 -11.51
C PRO A 85 2.07 3.31 -11.20
N THR A 86 1.28 4.13 -11.89
CA THR A 86 1.26 5.58 -11.65
C THR A 86 0.80 5.89 -10.22
N ILE A 87 1.68 6.51 -9.44
CA ILE A 87 1.41 6.96 -8.06
C ILE A 87 1.50 8.49 -8.04
N ASN A 88 0.38 9.15 -7.76
CA ASN A 88 0.29 10.61 -7.71
C ASN A 88 0.30 11.13 -6.27
N LYS A 89 -0.11 10.29 -5.31
CA LYS A 89 -0.28 10.69 -3.91
C LYS A 89 0.13 9.55 -3.00
N ILE A 90 0.86 9.87 -1.94
CA ILE A 90 1.14 8.94 -0.84
C ILE A 90 0.47 9.48 0.42
N ILE A 91 -0.42 8.69 1.00
CA ILE A 91 -1.06 9.00 2.28
C ILE A 91 -0.35 8.16 3.34
N VAL A 92 0.21 8.85 4.34
CA VAL A 92 0.93 8.20 5.44
C VAL A 92 0.07 8.22 6.70
N GLN A 93 -0.32 7.04 7.16
CA GLN A 93 -1.12 6.83 8.36
C GLN A 93 -0.29 6.08 9.42
N VAL A 94 -0.50 6.42 10.68
CA VAL A 94 0.04 5.64 11.81
C VAL A 94 -1.00 4.58 12.12
N ARG A 95 -0.59 3.30 12.21
CA ARG A 95 -1.48 2.26 12.73
C ARG A 95 -1.62 2.49 14.23
N PRO A 96 -2.82 2.78 14.75
CA PRO A 96 -3.01 2.72 16.19
C PRO A 96 -2.76 1.27 16.61
N THR A 97 -1.82 1.05 17.52
CA THR A 97 -1.76 -0.23 18.22
C THR A 97 -3.04 -0.30 19.04
N LEU A 98 -3.95 -1.20 18.64
CA LEU A 98 -5.09 -1.52 19.49
C LEU A 98 -4.51 -1.82 20.88
N LEU A 99 -4.95 -1.04 21.87
CA LEU A 99 -4.59 -1.25 23.26
C LEU A 99 -4.74 -2.75 23.52
N LYS A 100 -3.62 -3.43 23.81
CA LYS A 100 -3.69 -4.79 24.33
C LYS A 100 -4.38 -4.63 25.68
N ASN A 101 -5.67 -4.98 25.75
CA ASN A 101 -6.35 -5.16 27.02
C ASN A 101 -5.57 -6.25 27.76
N GLN A 102 -4.73 -5.84 28.70
CA GLN A 102 -4.15 -6.71 29.72
C GLN A 102 -5.21 -6.99 30.78
#